data_AF-A0A1Y2TI64-F1
#
_entry.id   AF-A0A1Y2TI64-F1
#
_cell.length_a   1.000
_cell.length_b   1.000
_cell.length_c   1.000
_cell.angle_alpha   90.00
_cell.angle_beta   90.00
_cell.angle_gamma   90.00
#
_symmetry.space_group_name_H-M   'P 1'
#
loop_
_entity.id
_entity.type
_entity.pdbx_description
1 polymer ?
#
loop_
_entity_poly.entity_id
_entity_poly.type
_entity_poly.pdbx_seq_one_letter_code
_entity_poly.pdbx_strand_id
1 'polypeptide(L)'
;MSVDMAPSYAGTGFTVQQAIEAAGPPPPPQAYGYDFAWKGEPPREFFEEIRWEYAHAIFSTHNGTTPFRMVENPMNVHDVVIWDAAQIQAYADALRSRFFDRCKYIRNLEGYDGLYIYWDAHDIYHLGALNLWRVLHHLVFENQYYAQELRDTTRIWINNYVRRILTDRDNCKKLLDWNPETEGILDVFKDGELEELDNLEQFYHGILRHALLSEYMRLRQQHRSDSQFPVGKLPGKHSPVHIFSPSSIDCAH
;
A
#
# COMPACT_ATOMS: atom_id res chain seq x y z
N MET A 1 14.53 -19.96 -18.43
CA MET A 1 14.97 -19.22 -17.23
C MET A 1 14.61 -17.77 -17.48
N SER A 2 13.46 -17.33 -16.98
CA SER A 2 13.00 -15.95 -17.12
C SER A 2 13.85 -15.09 -16.18
N VAL A 3 14.52 -14.09 -16.73
CA VAL A 3 15.21 -13.07 -15.93
C VAL A 3 14.11 -12.10 -15.52
N ASP A 4 13.59 -12.25 -14.30
CA ASP A 4 12.73 -11.24 -13.70
C ASP A 4 13.58 -9.98 -13.52
N MET A 5 13.48 -9.07 -14.50
CA MET A 5 14.03 -7.73 -14.36
C MET A 5 13.30 -7.07 -13.20
N ALA A 6 14.05 -6.69 -12.17
CA ALA A 6 13.54 -5.84 -11.11
C ALA A 6 12.85 -4.61 -11.75
N PRO A 7 11.60 -4.29 -11.36
CA PRO A 7 10.90 -3.14 -11.92
C PRO A 7 11.76 -1.88 -11.69
N SER A 8 12.09 -1.20 -12.78
CA SER A 8 12.72 0.12 -12.72
C SER A 8 11.67 1.10 -12.21
N TYR A 9 11.89 1.56 -10.98
CA TYR A 9 11.09 2.57 -10.30
C TYR A 9 11.45 4.00 -10.71
N ALA A 10 12.09 4.16 -11.88
CA ALA A 10 12.52 5.45 -12.41
C ALA A 10 11.32 6.20 -13.02
N GLY A 11 10.57 6.89 -12.17
CA GLY A 11 9.53 7.84 -12.59
C GLY A 11 8.40 7.93 -11.58
N THR A 12 8.59 8.60 -10.45
CA THR A 12 7.56 8.73 -9.42
C THR A 12 7.23 10.15 -8.99
N GLY A 13 5.97 10.35 -8.60
CA GLY A 13 5.39 11.61 -8.15
C GLY A 13 5.81 12.04 -6.75
N PHE A 14 6.98 11.62 -6.26
CA PHE A 14 7.60 12.14 -5.05
C PHE A 14 9.12 12.27 -5.26
N THR A 15 9.75 13.17 -4.50
CA THR A 15 11.21 13.38 -4.57
C THR A 15 11.92 12.55 -3.49
N VAL A 16 13.20 12.22 -3.72
CA VAL A 16 14.03 11.56 -2.71
C VAL A 16 14.08 12.36 -1.41
N GLN A 17 14.10 13.70 -1.52
CA GLN A 17 14.09 14.59 -0.36
C GLN A 17 12.80 14.43 0.46
N GLN A 18 11.64 14.27 -0.17
CA GLN A 18 10.38 13.99 0.54
C GLN A 18 10.42 12.64 1.27
N ALA A 19 11.05 11.63 0.69
CA ALA A 19 11.23 10.33 1.35
C ALA A 19 12.16 10.43 2.58
N ILE A 20 13.26 11.19 2.46
CA ILE A 20 14.19 11.44 3.58
C ILE A 20 13.50 12.26 4.69
N GLU A 21 12.70 13.26 4.33
CA GLU A 21 11.96 14.06 5.30
C GLU A 21 10.89 13.24 6.03
N ALA A 22 10.19 12.35 5.33
CA ALA A 22 9.21 11.44 5.90
C ALA A 22 9.82 10.43 6.88
N ALA A 23 11.09 10.07 6.70
CA ALA A 23 11.83 9.21 7.63
C ALA A 23 12.03 9.86 9.01
N GLY A 24 12.03 11.19 9.07
CA GLY A 24 12.43 11.94 10.26
C GLY A 24 13.92 11.81 10.57
N PRO A 25 14.42 12.56 11.57
CA PRO A 25 15.77 12.36 12.07
C PRO A 25 15.88 10.97 12.72
N PRO A 26 17.08 10.36 12.73
CA PRO A 26 17.32 9.21 13.59
C PRO A 26 16.97 9.61 15.04
N PRO A 27 16.29 8.75 15.82
CA PRO A 27 15.93 9.11 17.17
C PRO A 27 17.18 9.40 18.02
N PRO A 28 17.03 10.21 19.08
CA PRO A 28 18.18 10.71 19.82
C PRO A 28 18.95 9.55 20.46
N PRO A 29 20.27 9.69 20.66
CA PRO A 29 21.14 8.62 21.19
C PRO A 29 20.60 7.99 22.48
N GLN A 30 19.97 8.80 23.33
CA GLN A 30 19.40 8.39 24.62
C GLN A 30 18.24 7.39 24.46
N ALA A 31 17.52 7.43 23.33
CA ALA A 31 16.46 6.46 23.05
C ALA A 31 17.00 5.03 22.87
N TYR A 32 18.31 4.90 22.68
CA TYR A 32 19.01 3.62 22.48
C TYR A 32 20.04 3.32 23.56
N GLY A 33 20.06 4.11 24.64
CA GLY A 33 21.00 3.94 25.75
C GLY A 33 22.37 4.57 25.52
N TYR A 34 22.51 5.48 24.56
CA TYR A 34 23.75 6.20 24.29
C TYR A 34 23.69 7.65 24.78
N ASP A 35 24.76 8.12 25.42
CA ASP A 35 24.82 9.48 25.95
C ASP A 35 25.30 10.53 24.92
N PHE A 36 25.85 10.09 23.79
CA PHE A 36 26.47 10.96 22.78
C PHE A 36 26.28 10.46 21.34
N ALA A 37 26.05 11.38 20.39
CA ALA A 37 26.21 11.13 18.95
C ALA A 37 26.89 12.32 18.28
N TRP A 38 27.81 12.02 17.38
CA TRP A 38 28.53 13.02 16.60
C TRP A 38 27.92 13.13 15.21
N LYS A 39 27.41 14.31 14.82
CA LYS A 39 26.81 14.56 13.48
C LYS A 39 25.75 13.53 13.07
N GLY A 40 25.08 12.89 14.02
CA GLY A 40 24.10 11.83 13.77
C GLY A 40 24.67 10.41 13.73
N GLU A 41 25.98 10.22 13.89
CA GLU A 41 26.60 8.89 14.01
C GLU A 41 26.56 8.37 15.46
N PRO A 42 26.34 7.05 15.67
CA PRO A 42 26.36 6.44 16.99
C PRO A 42 27.76 6.50 17.62
N PRO A 43 27.86 6.37 18.95
CA PRO A 43 29.15 6.40 19.62
C PRO A 43 29.93 5.10 19.38
N ARG A 44 31.17 5.04 19.89
CA ARG A 44 32.06 3.89 19.71
C ARG A 44 31.45 2.58 20.21
N GLU A 45 30.78 2.64 21.35
CA GLU A 45 30.18 1.51 22.07
C GLU A 45 29.18 0.75 21.20
N PHE A 46 28.49 1.44 20.28
CA PHE A 46 27.59 0.82 19.30
C PHE A 46 28.29 -0.23 18.41
N PHE A 47 29.59 -0.07 18.15
CA PHE A 47 30.39 -0.99 17.32
C PHE A 47 31.10 -2.07 18.16
N GLU A 48 31.20 -1.87 19.47
CA GLU A 48 31.86 -2.81 20.40
C GLU A 48 30.86 -3.74 21.09
N GLU A 49 29.66 -3.24 21.39
CA GLU A 49 28.61 -3.93 22.13
C GLU A 49 27.45 -4.32 21.21
N ILE A 50 27.76 -5.08 20.14
CA ILE A 50 26.76 -5.51 19.17
C ILE A 50 25.71 -6.39 19.84
N ARG A 51 24.43 -6.04 19.65
CA ARG A 51 23.28 -6.89 19.96
C ARG A 51 23.16 -8.03 18.93
N TRP A 52 23.88 -9.12 19.18
CA TRP A 52 24.00 -10.25 18.28
C TRP A 52 22.67 -10.90 17.91
N GLU A 53 21.63 -10.76 18.74
CA GLU A 53 20.28 -11.25 18.48
C GLU A 53 19.64 -10.61 17.22
N TYR A 54 20.12 -9.44 16.78
CA TYR A 54 19.63 -8.73 15.60
C TYR A 54 20.65 -8.68 14.44
N ALA A 55 21.85 -9.22 14.63
CA ALA A 55 23.00 -9.08 13.72
C ALA A 55 22.98 -10.05 12.53
N HIS A 56 21.89 -10.02 11.74
CA HIS A 56 21.76 -10.83 10.53
C HIS A 56 22.56 -10.28 9.34
N ALA A 57 22.75 -8.96 9.29
CA ALA A 57 23.49 -8.25 8.25
C ALA A 57 23.16 -8.72 6.83
N ILE A 58 21.87 -8.80 6.48
CA ILE A 58 21.36 -9.44 5.26
C ILE A 58 22.08 -8.97 4.00
N PHE A 59 22.37 -7.67 3.85
CA PHE A 59 23.01 -7.11 2.67
C PHE A 59 24.53 -7.31 2.69
N SER A 60 25.18 -7.07 3.82
CA SER A 60 26.64 -7.20 3.96
C SER A 60 27.10 -8.66 3.85
N THR A 61 26.34 -9.58 4.45
CA THR A 61 26.65 -11.03 4.50
C THR A 61 26.09 -11.80 3.30
N HIS A 62 25.47 -11.12 2.34
CA HIS A 62 24.73 -11.78 1.24
C HIS A 62 23.78 -12.84 1.77
N ASN A 63 23.01 -12.45 2.80
CA ASN A 63 22.08 -13.29 3.53
C ASN A 63 22.74 -14.56 4.11
N GLY A 64 23.89 -14.37 4.77
CA GLY A 64 24.65 -15.41 5.48
C GLY A 64 25.64 -16.22 4.63
N THR A 65 25.87 -15.85 3.36
CA THR A 65 26.86 -16.53 2.49
C THR A 65 28.28 -16.00 2.66
N THR A 66 28.45 -14.78 3.19
CA THR A 66 29.72 -14.20 3.59
C THR A 66 29.73 -13.89 5.10
N PRO A 67 30.88 -13.96 5.78
CA PRO A 67 30.95 -13.76 7.22
C PRO A 67 30.68 -12.31 7.61
N PHE A 68 30.07 -12.11 8.77
CA PHE A 68 29.89 -10.79 9.39
C PHE A 68 31.25 -10.18 9.71
N ARG A 69 31.49 -8.93 9.29
CA ARG A 69 32.76 -8.22 9.56
C ARG A 69 32.61 -7.24 10.71
N MET A 70 33.54 -7.36 11.66
CA MET A 70 33.70 -6.41 12.77
C MET A 70 34.51 -5.18 12.33
N VAL A 71 34.39 -4.10 13.09
CA VAL A 71 35.27 -2.93 12.97
C VAL A 71 36.47 -3.13 13.89
N GLU A 72 37.68 -2.99 13.36
CA GLU A 72 38.88 -2.99 14.19
C GLU A 72 39.08 -1.60 14.80
N ASN A 73 39.07 -1.50 16.13
CA ASN A 73 39.35 -0.27 16.89
C ASN A 73 38.49 0.95 16.46
N PRO A 74 37.15 0.89 16.64
CA PRO A 74 36.27 2.00 16.30
C PRO A 74 36.66 3.29 17.05
N MET A 75 36.73 4.40 16.32
CA MET A 75 37.02 5.72 16.90
C MET A 75 35.76 6.37 17.48
N ASN A 76 35.90 7.07 18.62
CA ASN A 76 34.81 7.86 19.24
C ASN A 76 34.23 8.93 18.31
N VAL A 77 35.07 9.47 17.43
CA VAL A 77 34.70 10.45 16.41
C VAL A 77 35.38 10.01 15.13
N HIS A 78 34.59 9.79 14.09
CA HIS A 78 35.09 9.53 12.75
C HIS A 78 34.27 10.38 11.77
N ASP A 79 34.93 10.88 10.72
CA ASP A 79 34.27 11.67 9.69
C ASP A 79 33.74 10.75 8.60
N VAL A 80 32.41 10.63 8.54
CA VAL A 80 31.72 10.02 7.41
C VAL A 80 31.17 11.12 6.51
N VAL A 81 31.37 10.96 5.20
CA VAL A 81 30.75 11.84 4.21
C VAL A 81 29.26 11.55 4.17
N ILE A 82 28.46 12.56 4.53
CA ILE A 82 27.01 12.47 4.46
C ILE A 82 26.58 12.42 3.00
N TRP A 83 25.79 11.41 2.66
CA TRP A 83 25.30 11.21 1.30
C TRP A 83 24.20 12.22 0.97
N ASP A 84 24.25 12.72 -0.26
CA ASP A 84 23.16 13.48 -0.84
C ASP A 84 22.01 12.55 -1.30
N ALA A 85 20.91 13.16 -1.72
CA ALA A 85 19.74 12.45 -2.20
C ALA A 85 20.04 11.49 -3.38
N ALA A 86 20.92 11.87 -4.30
CA ALA A 86 21.23 11.04 -5.46
C ALA A 86 22.03 9.79 -5.05
N GLN A 87 22.96 9.93 -4.11
CA GLN A 87 23.74 8.83 -3.55
C GLN A 87 22.85 7.85 -2.76
N ILE A 88 21.90 8.38 -1.97
CA ILE A 88 20.90 7.55 -1.25
C ILE A 88 20.06 6.72 -2.23
N GLN A 89 19.50 7.35 -3.28
CA GLN A 89 18.72 6.65 -4.31
C GLN A 89 19.58 5.60 -5.02
N ALA A 90 20.78 5.96 -5.48
CA ALA A 90 21.65 5.04 -6.22
C ALA A 90 21.99 3.79 -5.39
N TYR A 91 22.23 3.96 -4.09
CA TYR A 91 22.50 2.83 -3.20
C TYR A 91 21.25 1.99 -2.95
N ALA A 92 20.09 2.62 -2.76
CA ALA A 92 18.81 1.92 -2.64
C ALA A 92 18.47 1.09 -3.89
N ASP A 93 18.70 1.64 -5.08
CA ASP A 93 18.51 0.95 -6.36
C ASP A 93 19.45 -0.25 -6.51
N ALA A 94 20.72 -0.10 -6.10
CA ALA A 94 21.68 -1.20 -6.08
C ALA A 94 21.23 -2.33 -5.14
N LEU A 95 20.69 -1.99 -3.96
CA LEU A 95 20.13 -2.97 -3.04
C LEU A 95 18.93 -3.69 -3.64
N ARG A 96 17.98 -2.95 -4.25
CA ARG A 96 16.82 -3.57 -4.91
C ARG A 96 17.22 -4.50 -6.05
N SER A 97 18.19 -4.10 -6.87
CA SER A 97 18.67 -4.92 -7.97
C SER A 97 19.26 -6.25 -7.48
N ARG A 98 19.90 -6.24 -6.30
CA ARG A 98 20.60 -7.42 -5.76
C ARG A 98 19.75 -8.26 -4.79
N PHE A 99 18.85 -7.63 -4.04
CA PHE A 99 18.13 -8.21 -2.92
C PHE A 99 16.63 -7.91 -2.98
N PHE A 100 16.06 -7.91 -4.18
CA PHE A 100 14.66 -7.56 -4.45
C PHE A 100 13.67 -8.14 -3.42
N ASP A 101 13.71 -9.46 -3.19
CA ASP A 101 12.81 -10.15 -2.26
C ASP A 101 12.95 -9.68 -0.80
N ARG A 102 14.17 -9.31 -0.40
CA ARG A 102 14.45 -8.77 0.95
C ARG A 102 14.00 -7.32 1.06
N CYS A 103 14.14 -6.54 -0.01
CA CYS A 103 13.73 -5.14 -0.05
C CYS A 103 12.21 -4.95 0.01
N LYS A 104 11.40 -5.91 -0.48
CA LYS A 104 9.93 -5.81 -0.54
C LYS A 104 9.26 -5.63 0.85
N TYR A 105 9.86 -6.17 1.90
CA TYR A 105 9.24 -6.25 3.23
C TYR A 105 10.02 -5.52 4.32
N ILE A 106 10.94 -4.62 3.94
CA ILE A 106 11.65 -3.76 4.89
C ILE A 106 10.63 -2.94 5.68
N ARG A 107 10.88 -2.81 6.98
CA ARG A 107 10.10 -1.98 7.90
C ARG A 107 10.94 -0.84 8.41
N ASN A 108 10.29 0.25 8.83
CA ASN A 108 10.96 1.32 9.54
C ASN A 108 11.71 0.75 10.75
N LEU A 109 12.91 1.27 10.96
CA LEU A 109 13.68 0.92 12.14
C LEU A 109 13.20 1.76 13.30
N GLU A 110 13.11 1.14 14.46
CA GLU A 110 12.91 1.87 15.71
C GLU A 110 14.20 2.51 16.19
N GLY A 111 15.37 2.07 15.68
CA GLY A 111 16.69 2.60 16.00
C GLY A 111 17.89 2.02 15.28
N TYR A 112 19.06 2.58 15.58
CA TYR A 112 20.32 2.20 14.91
C TYR A 112 20.71 0.75 15.13
N ASP A 113 20.34 0.14 16.26
CA ASP A 113 20.54 -1.30 16.47
C ASP A 113 19.86 -2.13 15.37
N GLY A 114 18.74 -1.65 14.82
CA GLY A 114 18.05 -2.27 13.70
C GLY A 114 18.83 -2.25 12.38
N LEU A 115 19.86 -1.42 12.24
CA LEU A 115 20.76 -1.45 11.08
C LEU A 115 21.50 -2.79 10.99
N TYR A 116 21.80 -3.42 12.13
CA TYR A 116 22.48 -4.72 12.17
C TYR A 116 21.66 -5.87 11.56
N ILE A 117 20.35 -5.69 11.35
CA ILE A 117 19.53 -6.64 10.58
C ILE A 117 19.99 -6.67 9.12
N TYR A 118 20.44 -5.54 8.59
CA TYR A 118 20.68 -5.34 7.16
C TYR A 118 22.16 -5.18 6.82
N TRP A 119 22.98 -4.60 7.69
CA TRP A 119 24.41 -4.39 7.47
C TRP A 119 25.26 -4.91 8.63
N ASP A 120 26.51 -5.26 8.34
CA ASP A 120 27.49 -5.61 9.36
C ASP A 120 28.15 -4.36 9.97
N ALA A 121 28.90 -4.55 11.06
CA ALA A 121 29.52 -3.42 11.78
C ALA A 121 30.50 -2.65 10.87
N HIS A 122 31.24 -3.38 10.03
CA HIS A 122 32.16 -2.80 9.07
C HIS A 122 31.44 -1.85 8.10
N ASP A 123 30.36 -2.29 7.45
CA ASP A 123 29.63 -1.44 6.50
C ASP A 123 28.94 -0.27 7.21
N ILE A 124 28.39 -0.47 8.41
CA ILE A 124 27.77 0.64 9.17
C ILE A 124 28.81 1.70 9.51
N TYR A 125 30.00 1.31 9.96
CA TYR A 125 31.08 2.24 10.31
C TYR A 125 31.64 3.01 9.11
N HIS A 126 31.87 2.32 7.99
CA HIS A 126 32.51 2.95 6.83
C HIS A 126 31.55 3.69 5.90
N LEU A 127 30.29 3.27 5.82
CA LEU A 127 29.27 3.94 5.00
C LEU A 127 28.51 5.01 5.81
N GLY A 128 28.52 4.94 7.13
CA GLY A 128 27.81 5.83 8.05
C GLY A 128 26.44 5.31 8.41
N ALA A 129 26.16 5.22 9.71
CA ALA A 129 24.87 4.80 10.23
C ALA A 129 23.75 5.73 9.76
N LEU A 130 24.00 7.04 9.70
CA LEU A 130 23.00 8.00 9.24
C LEU A 130 22.67 7.81 7.75
N ASN A 131 23.67 7.52 6.92
CA ASN A 131 23.46 7.26 5.50
C ASN A 131 22.62 5.99 5.31
N LEU A 132 22.97 4.90 5.99
CA LEU A 132 22.24 3.63 5.90
C LEU A 132 20.82 3.72 6.46
N TRP A 133 20.63 4.48 7.55
CA TRP A 133 19.30 4.81 8.07
C TRP A 133 18.42 5.48 7.03
N ARG A 134 18.96 6.48 6.32
CA ARG A 134 18.26 7.20 5.26
C ARG A 134 17.95 6.31 4.06
N VAL A 135 18.89 5.46 3.64
CA VAL A 135 18.65 4.45 2.59
C VAL A 135 17.47 3.55 2.97
N LEU A 136 17.47 3.02 4.19
CA LEU A 136 16.44 2.07 4.61
C LEU A 136 15.07 2.73 4.67
N HIS A 137 14.96 3.93 5.25
CA HIS A 137 13.68 4.63 5.30
C HIS A 137 13.22 5.11 3.94
N HIS A 138 14.15 5.46 3.04
CA HIS A 138 13.82 5.72 1.64
C HIS A 138 13.21 4.47 1.00
N LEU A 139 13.84 3.29 1.13
CA LEU A 139 13.27 2.03 0.64
C LEU A 139 11.86 1.77 1.19
N VAL A 140 11.62 2.01 2.49
CA VAL A 140 10.31 1.84 3.11
C VAL A 140 9.29 2.81 2.55
N PHE A 141 9.63 4.09 2.44
CA PHE A 141 8.75 5.12 1.90
C PHE A 141 8.31 4.79 0.48
N GLU A 142 9.27 4.41 -0.38
CA GLU A 142 8.98 4.02 -1.75
C GLU A 142 8.08 2.79 -1.81
N ASN A 143 8.36 1.75 -1.01
CA ASN A 143 7.49 0.57 -0.94
C ASN A 143 6.06 0.93 -0.53
N GLN A 144 5.90 1.83 0.45
CA GLN A 144 4.59 2.29 0.88
C GLN A 144 3.88 3.10 -0.20
N TYR A 145 4.60 3.99 -0.89
CA TYR A 145 4.08 4.78 -2.00
C TYR A 145 3.59 3.88 -3.13
N TYR A 146 4.42 2.97 -3.63
CA TYR A 146 4.03 2.03 -4.68
C TYR A 146 2.91 1.09 -4.26
N ALA A 147 2.93 0.62 -3.01
CA ALA A 147 1.85 -0.20 -2.49
C ALA A 147 0.53 0.58 -2.43
N GLN A 148 0.57 1.88 -2.12
CA GLN A 148 -0.62 2.73 -2.13
C GLN A 148 -1.11 3.01 -3.56
N GLU A 149 -0.21 3.35 -4.48
CA GLU A 149 -0.54 3.58 -5.89
C GLU A 149 -1.13 2.31 -6.55
N LEU A 150 -0.53 1.16 -6.28
CA LEU A 150 -1.04 -0.13 -6.72
C LEU A 150 -2.40 -0.43 -6.10
N ARG A 151 -2.60 -0.15 -4.80
CA ARG A 151 -3.92 -0.27 -4.14
C ARG A 151 -4.96 0.62 -4.81
N ASP A 152 -4.64 1.87 -5.09
CA ASP A 152 -5.57 2.84 -5.68
C ASP A 152 -5.95 2.45 -7.12
N THR A 153 -4.97 2.04 -7.92
CA THR A 153 -5.19 1.53 -9.28
C THR A 153 -6.03 0.25 -9.27
N THR A 154 -5.69 -0.69 -8.38
CA THR A 154 -6.42 -1.95 -8.20
C THR A 154 -7.85 -1.69 -7.73
N ARG A 155 -8.07 -0.72 -6.84
CA ARG A 155 -9.41 -0.33 -6.40
C ARG A 155 -10.28 0.18 -7.54
N ILE A 156 -9.73 1.02 -8.44
CA ILE A 156 -10.48 1.49 -9.61
C ILE A 156 -10.87 0.30 -10.49
N TRP A 157 -9.93 -0.59 -10.76
CA TRP A 157 -10.17 -1.77 -11.58
C TRP A 157 -11.23 -2.70 -10.95
N ILE A 158 -11.11 -3.03 -9.66
CA ILE A 158 -12.08 -3.84 -8.91
C ILE A 158 -13.48 -3.19 -8.92
N ASN A 159 -13.58 -1.88 -8.67
CA ASN A 159 -14.87 -1.19 -8.71
C ASN A 159 -15.53 -1.28 -10.08
N ASN A 160 -14.75 -1.12 -11.16
CA ASN A 160 -15.26 -1.25 -12.53
C ASN A 160 -15.68 -2.70 -12.84
N TYR A 161 -14.88 -3.67 -12.40
CA TYR A 161 -15.20 -5.09 -12.53
C TYR A 161 -16.51 -5.43 -11.82
N VAL A 162 -16.67 -5.03 -10.56
CA VAL A 162 -17.88 -5.26 -9.76
C VAL A 162 -19.10 -4.64 -10.45
N ARG A 163 -19.00 -3.41 -10.94
CA ARG A 163 -20.11 -2.78 -11.68
C ARG A 163 -20.46 -3.54 -12.96
N ARG A 164 -19.46 -4.08 -13.66
CA ARG A 164 -19.66 -4.88 -14.87
C ARG A 164 -20.38 -6.19 -14.55
N ILE A 165 -19.96 -6.94 -13.54
CA ILE A 165 -20.65 -8.20 -13.19
C ILE A 165 -22.08 -7.95 -12.68
N LEU A 166 -22.34 -6.80 -12.05
CA LEU A 166 -23.68 -6.37 -11.63
C LEU A 166 -24.53 -5.78 -12.76
N THR A 167 -24.06 -5.77 -14.01
CA THR A 167 -24.96 -5.59 -15.16
C THR A 167 -25.85 -6.81 -15.39
N ASP A 168 -25.43 -7.99 -14.90
CA ASP A 168 -26.24 -9.19 -14.87
C ASP A 168 -27.28 -9.10 -13.74
N ARG A 169 -28.54 -9.35 -14.10
CA ARG A 169 -29.67 -9.32 -13.16
C ARG A 169 -29.59 -10.43 -12.11
N ASP A 170 -29.06 -11.59 -12.46
CA ASP A 170 -28.94 -12.70 -11.51
C ASP A 170 -27.91 -12.36 -10.43
N ASN A 171 -26.80 -11.74 -10.81
CA ASN A 171 -25.78 -11.26 -9.88
C ASN A 171 -26.29 -10.11 -8.99
N CYS A 172 -27.07 -9.18 -9.55
CA CYS A 172 -27.76 -8.16 -8.77
C CYS A 172 -28.69 -8.77 -7.73
N LYS A 173 -29.47 -9.79 -8.12
CA LYS A 173 -30.43 -10.46 -7.24
C LYS A 173 -29.69 -11.17 -6.10
N LYS A 174 -28.65 -11.95 -6.39
CA LYS A 174 -27.83 -12.61 -5.37
C LYS A 174 -27.29 -11.60 -4.36
N LEU A 175 -26.73 -10.48 -4.84
CA LEU A 175 -26.19 -9.44 -3.96
C LEU A 175 -27.28 -8.77 -3.11
N LEU A 176 -28.49 -8.54 -3.65
CA LEU A 176 -29.61 -8.00 -2.88
C LEU A 176 -30.16 -8.99 -1.84
N ASP A 177 -30.12 -10.28 -2.15
CA ASP A 177 -30.58 -11.38 -1.29
C ASP A 177 -29.51 -11.76 -0.23
N TRP A 178 -28.29 -11.22 -0.32
CA TRP A 178 -27.19 -11.41 0.64
C TRP A 178 -27.62 -11.09 2.09
N ASN A 179 -27.31 -12.02 3.00
CA ASN A 179 -27.52 -11.85 4.43
C ASN A 179 -26.18 -11.78 5.19
N PRO A 180 -25.81 -10.61 5.75
CA PRO A 180 -24.56 -10.44 6.48
C PRO A 180 -24.48 -11.26 7.78
N GLU A 181 -25.59 -11.77 8.31
CA GLU A 181 -25.61 -12.60 9.52
C GLU A 181 -25.20 -14.05 9.27
N THR A 182 -25.32 -14.53 8.02
CA THR A 182 -25.13 -15.95 7.69
C THR A 182 -23.95 -16.22 6.78
N GLU A 183 -23.53 -15.25 5.95
CA GLU A 183 -22.44 -15.45 4.99
C GLU A 183 -21.64 -14.17 4.72
N GLY A 184 -20.38 -14.33 4.32
CA GLY A 184 -19.56 -13.24 3.86
C GLY A 184 -20.00 -12.75 2.48
N ILE A 185 -19.89 -11.46 2.22
CA ILE A 185 -20.32 -10.87 0.93
C ILE A 185 -19.56 -11.44 -0.29
N LEU A 186 -18.37 -12.01 -0.09
CA LEU A 186 -17.62 -12.67 -1.16
C LEU A 186 -18.23 -14.04 -1.51
N ASP A 187 -18.89 -14.68 -0.56
CA ASP A 187 -19.44 -16.04 -0.69
C ASP A 187 -20.76 -16.04 -1.50
N VAL A 188 -21.30 -14.84 -1.78
CA VAL A 188 -22.51 -14.62 -2.59
C VAL A 188 -22.33 -15.05 -4.04
N PHE A 189 -21.10 -15.00 -4.54
CA PHE A 189 -20.74 -15.39 -5.90
C PHE A 189 -20.12 -16.79 -5.86
N LYS A 190 -20.53 -17.64 -6.80
CA LYS A 190 -20.00 -19.00 -6.91
C LYS A 190 -18.63 -19.01 -7.58
N ASP A 191 -17.87 -20.08 -7.34
CA ASP A 191 -16.64 -20.38 -8.06
C ASP A 191 -16.85 -20.19 -9.57
N GLY A 192 -15.98 -19.41 -10.23
CA GLY A 192 -16.14 -19.04 -11.64
C GLY A 192 -16.67 -17.62 -11.88
N GLU A 193 -17.57 -17.13 -11.01
CA GLU A 193 -18.26 -15.84 -11.24
C GLU A 193 -17.35 -14.63 -10.94
N LEU A 194 -16.25 -14.88 -10.23
CA LEU A 194 -15.18 -13.93 -9.93
C LEU A 194 -13.86 -14.36 -10.57
N GLU A 195 -13.87 -15.10 -11.69
CA GLU A 195 -12.67 -15.68 -12.33
C GLU A 195 -11.49 -14.71 -12.52
N GLU A 196 -11.77 -13.46 -12.88
CA GLU A 196 -10.71 -12.43 -13.06
C GLU A 196 -10.05 -12.02 -11.73
N LEU A 197 -10.62 -12.45 -10.60
CA LEU A 197 -10.22 -12.13 -9.22
C LEU A 197 -9.67 -13.35 -8.46
N ASP A 198 -9.76 -14.57 -9.01
CA ASP A 198 -9.38 -15.82 -8.33
C ASP A 198 -7.89 -15.87 -7.93
N ASN A 199 -7.05 -15.08 -8.58
CA ASN A 199 -5.61 -14.96 -8.29
C ASN A 199 -5.24 -13.67 -7.54
N LEU A 200 -6.22 -12.89 -7.06
CA LEU A 200 -5.91 -11.76 -6.22
C LEU A 200 -5.30 -12.26 -4.91
N GLU A 201 -4.11 -11.75 -4.58
CA GLU A 201 -3.55 -11.96 -3.25
C GLU A 201 -4.59 -11.56 -2.19
N GLN A 202 -4.62 -12.29 -1.07
CA GLN A 202 -5.57 -12.07 0.04
C GLN A 202 -5.63 -10.60 0.49
N PHE A 203 -4.53 -9.87 0.29
CA PHE A 203 -4.42 -8.42 0.47
C PHE A 203 -5.53 -7.61 -0.22
N TYR A 204 -5.96 -8.01 -1.42
CA TYR A 204 -6.95 -7.27 -2.20
C TYR A 204 -8.40 -7.65 -1.91
N HIS A 205 -8.64 -8.73 -1.15
CA HIS A 205 -10.00 -9.13 -0.77
C HIS A 205 -10.74 -8.05 0.03
N GLY A 206 -10.03 -7.23 0.80
CA GLY A 206 -10.63 -6.09 1.51
C GLY A 206 -11.22 -5.05 0.55
N ILE A 207 -10.53 -4.79 -0.56
CA ILE A 207 -10.98 -3.85 -1.60
C ILE A 207 -12.22 -4.39 -2.30
N LEU A 208 -12.21 -5.68 -2.66
CA LEU A 208 -13.36 -6.35 -3.28
C LEU A 208 -14.60 -6.35 -2.38
N ARG A 209 -14.45 -6.70 -1.10
CA ARG A 209 -15.54 -6.64 -0.12
C ARG A 209 -16.16 -5.25 -0.04
N HIS A 210 -15.31 -4.22 0.00
CA HIS A 210 -15.77 -2.83 0.07
C HIS A 210 -16.54 -2.40 -1.20
N ALA A 211 -16.04 -2.80 -2.38
CA ALA A 211 -16.69 -2.52 -3.65
C ALA A 211 -18.10 -3.16 -3.73
N LEU A 212 -18.20 -4.44 -3.37
CA LEU A 212 -19.48 -5.16 -3.32
C LEU A 212 -20.46 -4.56 -2.31
N LEU A 213 -19.97 -4.20 -1.12
CA LEU A 213 -20.81 -3.59 -0.08
C LEU A 213 -21.36 -2.24 -0.53
N SER A 214 -20.53 -1.44 -1.21
CA SER A 214 -20.93 -0.14 -1.75
C SER A 214 -22.04 -0.28 -2.79
N GLU A 215 -21.91 -1.25 -3.70
CA GLU A 215 -22.94 -1.53 -4.71
C GLU A 215 -24.21 -2.16 -4.10
N TYR A 216 -24.09 -3.02 -3.10
CA TYR A 216 -25.24 -3.54 -2.34
C TYR A 216 -26.05 -2.40 -1.71
N MET A 217 -25.39 -1.46 -1.04
CA MET A 217 -26.04 -0.29 -0.46
C MET A 217 -26.73 0.57 -1.52
N ARG A 218 -26.07 0.79 -2.67
CA ARG A 218 -26.63 1.54 -3.80
C ARG A 218 -27.86 0.86 -4.38
N LEU A 219 -27.81 -0.46 -4.62
CA LEU A 219 -28.92 -1.25 -5.14
C LEU A 219 -30.11 -1.24 -4.18
N ARG A 220 -29.88 -1.36 -2.87
CA ARG A 220 -30.95 -1.26 -1.86
C ARG A 220 -31.62 0.12 -1.84
N GLN A 221 -30.86 1.20 -1.99
CA GLN A 221 -31.42 2.54 -2.06
C GLN A 221 -32.31 2.69 -3.30
N GLN A 222 -31.83 2.27 -4.47
CA GLN A 222 -32.61 2.28 -5.71
C GLN A 222 -33.89 1.45 -5.58
N HIS A 223 -33.79 0.23 -5.07
CA HIS A 223 -34.96 -0.64 -4.89
C HIS A 223 -36.01 -0.02 -3.96
N ARG A 224 -35.61 0.69 -2.91
CA ARG A 224 -36.56 1.42 -2.03
C ARG A 224 -37.23 2.58 -2.76
N SER A 225 -36.48 3.33 -3.58
CA SER A 225 -37.01 4.44 -4.38
C SER A 225 -37.98 3.95 -5.46
N ASP A 226 -37.65 2.85 -6.16
CA ASP A 226 -38.52 2.24 -7.18
C ASP A 226 -39.78 1.63 -6.56
N SER A 227 -39.67 1.07 -5.34
CA SER A 227 -40.82 0.55 -4.59
C SER A 227 -41.75 1.66 -4.06
N GLN A 228 -41.26 2.89 -3.95
CA GLN A 228 -42.05 4.06 -3.51
C GLN A 228 -42.83 4.74 -4.65
N PHE A 229 -42.51 4.45 -5.91
CA PHE A 229 -43.26 4.90 -7.08
C PHE A 229 -43.82 3.68 -7.85
N PRO A 230 -44.99 3.14 -7.46
CA PRO A 230 -45.61 2.09 -8.25
C PRO A 230 -46.00 2.67 -9.61
N VAL A 231 -45.41 2.14 -10.68
CA VAL A 231 -45.84 2.34 -12.06
C VAL A 231 -47.34 2.04 -12.12
N GLY A 232 -48.12 3.07 -12.44
CA GLY A 232 -49.57 3.04 -12.38
C GLY A 232 -50.18 1.89 -13.18
N LYS A 233 -51.18 1.23 -12.58
CA LYS A 233 -52.19 0.48 -13.33
C LYS A 233 -52.84 1.46 -14.32
N LEU A 234 -52.56 1.30 -15.61
CA LEU A 234 -53.39 1.88 -16.66
C LEU A 234 -54.82 1.29 -16.54
N PRO A 235 -55.87 2.10 -16.34
CA PRO A 235 -57.22 1.58 -16.40
C PRO A 235 -57.59 1.30 -17.85
N GLY A 236 -57.98 0.06 -18.11
CA GLY A 236 -58.43 -0.42 -19.40
C GLY A 236 -59.75 0.21 -19.83
N LYS A 237 -59.78 0.56 -21.12
CA LYS A 237 -60.92 0.66 -22.07
C LYS A 237 -62.34 0.54 -21.48
N HIS A 238 -63.09 1.64 -21.51
CA HIS A 238 -64.43 1.70 -22.13
C HIS A 238 -64.69 3.11 -22.69
N SER A 239 -65.11 3.18 -23.95
CA SER A 239 -65.52 4.38 -24.71
C SER A 239 -67.02 4.70 -24.45
N PRO A 240 -67.68 5.60 -25.21
CA PRO A 240 -67.62 7.06 -25.13
C PRO A 240 -69.03 7.68 -24.99
N VAL A 241 -69.23 8.77 -24.23
CA VAL A 241 -70.44 9.61 -24.42
C VAL A 241 -70.12 11.08 -24.12
N HIS A 242 -69.96 11.85 -25.21
CA HIS A 242 -70.67 13.10 -25.48
C HIS A 242 -71.12 13.96 -24.28
N ILE A 243 -70.59 15.19 -24.16
CA ILE A 243 -71.29 16.47 -24.40
C ILE A 243 -70.64 17.68 -23.67
N PHE A 244 -70.54 18.78 -24.42
CA PHE A 244 -70.28 20.20 -24.08
C PHE A 244 -68.86 20.67 -23.67
N SER A 245 -68.19 21.32 -24.63
CA SER A 245 -67.44 22.56 -24.39
C SER A 245 -68.43 23.71 -24.08
N PRO A 246 -68.02 24.81 -23.40
CA PRO A 246 -67.25 25.84 -24.11
C PRO A 246 -66.17 26.57 -23.31
N SER A 247 -65.26 27.15 -24.10
CA SER A 247 -64.57 28.44 -23.92
C SER A 247 -63.55 28.64 -22.78
N SER A 248 -62.30 28.76 -23.23
CA SER A 248 -61.39 29.91 -23.04
C SER A 248 -61.05 30.34 -21.62
N ILE A 249 -59.74 30.36 -21.31
CA ILE A 249 -58.97 31.60 -21.07
C ILE A 249 -57.48 31.25 -20.98
N ASP A 250 -56.71 32.05 -21.71
CA ASP A 250 -55.25 32.19 -21.71
C ASP A 250 -54.66 32.47 -20.31
N CYS A 251 -53.41 32.06 -20.07
CA CYS A 251 -52.30 33.01 -20.00
C CYS A 251 -50.99 32.33 -19.55
N ALA A 252 -49.95 32.67 -20.30
CA ALA A 252 -48.55 32.44 -20.01
C ALA A 252 -48.07 33.28 -18.82
N HIS A 253 -47.10 32.76 -18.07
CA HIS A 253 -45.74 33.29 -18.00
C HIS A 253 -44.78 32.28 -17.36
#